data_AF-A0A958EW98-F1
#
_entry.id   AF-A0A958EW98-F1
#
_cell.length_a   1.000
_cell.length_b   1.000
_cell.length_c   1.000
_cell.angle_alpha   90.00
_cell.angle_beta   90.00
_cell.angle_gamma   90.00
#
_symmetry.space_group_name_H-M   'P 1'
#
loop_
_entity.id
_entity.type
_entity.pdbx_description
1 polymer ?
#
loop_
_entity_poly.entity_id
_entity_poly.type
_entity_poly.pdbx_seq_one_letter_code
_entity_poly.pdbx_strand_id
1 'polypeptide(L)' 'TGNSHKFGPPEERITPAKQRQLYKIANQFIAENPKLDCDFRFDAVIIDGSRERHEIRHYRNAFYF' A
#
# COMPACT_ATOMS: atom_id res chain seq x y z
N THR A 1 -13.98 7.18 -7.67
CA THR A 1 -13.11 6.11 -8.21
C THR A 1 -12.19 6.73 -9.25
N GLY A 2 -10.88 6.78 -8.99
CA GLY A 2 -9.92 7.49 -9.85
C GLY A 2 -9.50 6.61 -11.03
N ASN A 3 -10.09 6.86 -12.20
CA ASN A 3 -9.78 6.14 -13.42
C ASN A 3 -8.35 6.47 -13.88
N SER A 4 -7.54 5.40 -13.98
CA SER A 4 -6.24 5.30 -14.66
C SER A 4 -6.32 6.04 -16.00
N HIS A 5 -5.67 7.18 -16.21
CA HIS A 5 -4.30 7.31 -16.71
C HIS A 5 -3.71 8.71 -16.40
N LYS A 6 -4.47 9.60 -15.74
CA LYS A 6 -4.08 11.00 -15.46
C LYS A 6 -3.19 11.19 -14.23
N PHE A 7 -3.06 10.19 -13.37
CA PHE A 7 -2.51 10.33 -12.01
C PHE A 7 -1.26 9.48 -11.74
N GLY A 8 -0.56 9.06 -12.80
CA GLY A 8 0.60 8.20 -12.69
C GLY A 8 0.26 6.75 -12.29
N PRO A 9 1.28 5.88 -12.23
CA PRO A 9 1.14 4.51 -11.75
C PRO A 9 0.41 4.43 -10.39
N PRO A 10 -0.40 3.37 -10.16
CA PRO A 10 -1.11 3.16 -8.90
C PRO A 10 -0.23 3.22 -7.64
N GLU A 11 1.02 2.79 -7.73
CA GLU A 11 2.05 2.88 -6.68
C GLU A 11 2.37 4.34 -6.29
N GLU A 12 2.31 5.29 -7.23
CA GLU A 12 2.48 6.73 -6.96
C GLU A 12 1.29 7.31 -6.18
N ARG A 13 0.17 6.58 -6.06
CA ARG A 13 -1.00 7.01 -5.25
C ARG A 13 -0.77 6.84 -3.75
N ILE A 14 0.32 6.19 -3.34
CA ILE A 14 0.76 6.13 -1.94
C ILE A 14 1.62 7.36 -1.64
N THR A 15 0.95 8.49 -1.49
CA THR A 15 1.60 9.77 -1.23
C THR A 15 2.43 9.73 0.07
N PRO A 16 3.43 10.61 0.24
CA PRO A 16 4.23 10.66 1.48
C PRO A 16 3.37 10.83 2.74
N ALA A 17 2.24 11.53 2.64
CA ALA A 17 1.30 11.68 3.75
C ALA A 17 0.64 10.34 4.14
N LYS A 18 0.24 9.53 3.14
CA LYS A 18 -0.30 8.18 3.37
C LYS A 18 0.76 7.25 3.95
N GLN A 19 2.00 7.30 3.45
CA GLN A 19 3.10 6.49 3.96
C GLN A 19 3.33 6.76 5.46
N ARG A 20 3.41 8.04 5.87
CA ARG A 20 3.52 8.44 7.28
C ARG A 20 2.38 7.92 8.15
N GLN A 21 1.14 8.02 7.65
CA GLN A 21 -0.02 7.56 8.39
C GLN A 21 -0.02 6.03 8.55
N LEU A 22 0.26 5.29 7.48
CA LEU A 22 0.35 3.83 7.50
C LEU A 22 1.47 3.36 8.44
N TYR A 23 2.63 4.01 8.40
CA TYR A 23 3.74 3.73 9.30
C TYR A 23 3.35 3.92 10.78
N LYS A 24 2.70 5.05 11.09
CA LYS A 24 2.22 5.33 12.45
C LYS A 24 1.24 4.25 12.96
N ILE A 25 0.29 3.85 12.12
CA ILE A 25 -0.73 2.85 12.49
C ILE A 25 -0.08 1.47 12.66
N ALA A 26 0.81 1.07 11.76
CA ALA A 26 1.51 -0.20 11.85
C ALA A 26 2.35 -0.29 13.13
N ASN A 27 3.10 0.76 13.48
CA ASN A 27 3.87 0.81 14.72
C ASN A 27 2.99 0.65 15.96
N GLN A 28 1.84 1.34 16.00
CA GLN A 28 0.89 1.20 17.10
C GLN A 28 0.38 -0.25 17.20
N PHE A 29 -0.02 -0.84 16.07
CA PHE A 29 -0.50 -2.21 16.02
C PHE A 29 0.55 -3.22 16.52
N ILE A 30 1.82 -3.07 16.10
CA ILE A 30 2.91 -3.94 16.56
C ILE A 30 3.13 -3.78 18.08
N ALA A 31 3.14 -2.54 18.59
CA ALA A 31 3.30 -2.28 20.01
C ALA A 31 2.18 -2.89 20.87
N GLU A 32 0.94 -2.90 20.36
CA GLU A 32 -0.22 -3.54 21.02
C GLU A 32 -0.20 -5.07 20.92
N ASN A 33 0.63 -5.64 20.04
CA ASN A 33 0.71 -7.06 19.77
C ASN A 33 2.15 -7.57 19.94
N PRO A 34 2.75 -7.52 21.15
CA PRO A 34 4.16 -7.84 21.38
C PRO A 34 4.55 -9.31 21.10
N LYS A 35 3.56 -10.18 20.88
CA LYS A 35 3.78 -11.57 20.45
C LYS A 35 4.10 -11.70 18.95
N LEU A 36 3.82 -10.66 18.16
CA LEU A 36 4.22 -10.56 16.76
C LEU A 36 5.69 -10.13 16.73
N ASP A 37 6.58 -11.06 17.09
CA ASP A 37 8.02 -10.91 16.90
C ASP A 37 8.35 -11.27 15.44
N CYS A 38 8.07 -10.35 14.52
CA CYS A 38 8.26 -10.57 13.09
C CYS A 38 8.67 -9.30 12.36
N ASP A 39 9.44 -9.49 11.29
CA ASP A 39 9.70 -8.44 10.31
C ASP A 39 8.39 -8.02 9.60
N PHE A 40 8.25 -6.73 9.31
CA PHE A 40 7.10 -6.20 8.58
C PHE A 40 7.52 -5.42 7.34
N ARG A 41 6.60 -5.34 6.37
CA ARG A 41 6.76 -4.56 5.13
C ARG A 41 5.44 -3.95 4.72
N PHE A 42 5.49 -2.94 3.86
CA PHE A 42 4.30 -2.34 3.27
C PHE A 42 4.17 -2.76 1.82
N ASP A 43 3.11 -3.50 1.51
CA ASP A 43 2.79 -3.94 0.15
C ASP A 43 1.56 -3.18 -0.37
N ALA A 44 1.43 -3.12 -1.70
CA ALA A 44 0.25 -2.60 -2.37
C ALA A 44 -0.35 -3.68 -3.27
N VAL A 45 -1.66 -3.90 -3.14
CA VAL A 45 -2.42 -4.74 -4.07
C VAL A 45 -3.23 -3.81 -4.96
N ILE A 46 -2.91 -3.82 -6.24
CA ILE A 46 -3.59 -3.01 -7.25
C ILE A 46 -4.63 -3.88 -7.94
N ILE A 47 -5.86 -3.40 -7.92
CA ILE A 47 -6.98 -4.03 -8.61
C ILE A 47 -7.37 -3.13 -9.78
N ASP A 48 -7.17 -3.61 -11.00
CA ASP A 48 -7.71 -3.02 -12.21
C ASP A 48 -8.99 -3.76 -12.57
N GLY A 49 -10.11 -3.05 -12.54
CA GLY A 49 -11.43 -3.55 -12.94
C GLY A 49 -12.00 -2.75 -14.11
N SER A 50 -11.13 -2.16 -14.93
CA SER A 50 -11.55 -1.45 -16.13
C SER A 50 -12.14 -2.43 -17.14
N ARG A 51 -13.01 -1.93 -18.03
CA ARG A 51 -13.64 -2.78 -19.06
C ARG A 51 -12.63 -3.50 -19.94
N GLU A 52 -11.46 -2.90 -20.15
CA GLU A 52 -10.42 -3.41 -21.04
C GLU A 52 -9.43 -4.33 -20.33
N ARG A 53 -9.29 -4.22 -19.00
CA ARG A 53 -8.33 -5.01 -18.23
C ARG A 53 -8.89 -5.33 -16.83
N HIS A 54 -9.02 -6.62 -16.55
CA HIS A 54 -9.34 -7.15 -15.23
C HIS A 54 -8.11 -7.86 -14.67
N GLU A 55 -7.37 -7.19 -13.80
CA GLU A 55 -6.07 -7.68 -13.31
C GLU A 55 -5.87 -7.34 -11.83
N ILE A 56 -5.29 -8.29 -11.09
CA ILE A 56 -4.79 -8.05 -9.74
C ILE A 56 -3.27 -8.12 -9.78
N ARG A 57 -2.60 -7.07 -9.31
CA ARG A 57 -1.14 -6.99 -9.24
C ARG A 57 -0.71 -6.77 -7.79
N HIS A 58 0.24 -7.58 -7.33
CA HIS A 58 0.85 -7.43 -6.01
C HIS A 58 2.21 -6.74 -6.14
N TYR A 59 2.30 -5.55 -5.59
CA TYR A 59 3.52 -4.76 -5.54
C TYR A 59 4.11 -4.85 -4.13
N ARG A 60 5.17 -5.65 -3.99
CA ARG A 60 5.88 -5.84 -2.73
C ARG A 60 6.79 -4.65 -2.44
N ASN A 61 6.94 -4.31 -1.16
CA ASN A 61 7.76 -3.17 -0.73
C ASN A 61 7.37 -1.87 -1.44
N ALA A 62 6.07 -1.56 -1.40
CA ALA A 62 5.51 -0.39 -2.06
C ALA A 62 6.13 0.92 -1.55
N PHE A 63 6.68 0.93 -0.34
CA PHE A 63 7.52 2.00 0.17
C PHE A 63 8.38 1.51 1.35
N TYR A 64 9.35 2.34 1.73
CA TYR A 64 10.24 2.16 2.88
C TYR A 64 10.12 3.37 3.82
N PHE A 65 10.37 3.20 5.10
CA PHE A 65 10.32 4.25 6.11
C PHE A 65 11.53 4.15 7.05
#